data_AF-A0A1I0XML6-F1
#
_entry.id   AF-A0A1I0XML6-F1
#
_cell.length_a   1.000
_cell.length_b   1.000
_cell.length_c   1.000
_cell.angle_alpha   90.00
_cell.angle_beta   90.00
_cell.angle_gamma   90.00
#
_symmetry.space_group_name_H-M   'P 1'
#
loop_
_entity.id
_entity.type
_entity.pdbx_description
1 polymer ?
#
loop_
_entity_poly.entity_id
_entity_poly.type
_entity_poly.pdbx_seq_one_letter_code
_entity_poly.pdbx_strand_id
1 'polypeptide(L)'
;MTARLIGTVSEVSAAIDGFSTAYHNDFALLRDFGRMYIHSQSTANVSALSEALREVLANWGAGRRKAPALRSVDSFKISLNAPALHRDLALLHALPLSSLTLVGNQPSLANSSTPAVTVAAFDACLFRTLAALSTGLFNGNTNVTYPMKAALLIAGVMPAFDSQVRRGLQRGGFIGMNKTQHLLPRNALYAGGMKVARLPFLLGQCWSAYAAQFAAGLSGSNHRALSVEPGRVFDVLFFMQGNPQQPILIQHHGANKWYEMP
;
A
#
# COMPACT_ATOMS: atom_id res chain seq x y z
N MET A 1 -1.60 -21.00 3.92
CA MET A 1 -2.40 -19.80 4.25
C MET A 1 -2.55 -19.02 2.96
N THR A 2 -3.76 -18.66 2.55
CA THR A 2 -3.97 -17.98 1.26
C THR A 2 -5.01 -16.88 1.36
N ALA A 3 -4.75 -15.76 0.69
CA ALA A 3 -5.77 -14.75 0.40
C ALA A 3 -6.44 -15.08 -0.94
N ARG A 4 -7.76 -14.97 -1.00
CA ARG A 4 -8.59 -15.31 -2.15
C ARG A 4 -9.53 -14.17 -2.48
N LEU A 5 -9.68 -13.88 -3.77
CA LEU A 5 -10.78 -13.06 -4.27
C LEU A 5 -12.03 -13.94 -4.33
N ILE A 6 -13.02 -13.65 -3.49
CA ILE A 6 -14.30 -14.36 -3.43
C ILE A 6 -15.45 -13.53 -4.00
N GLY A 7 -15.30 -12.21 -4.06
CA GLY A 7 -16.30 -11.31 -4.65
C GLY A 7 -16.37 -11.48 -6.16
N THR A 8 -17.58 -11.47 -6.71
CA THR A 8 -17.86 -11.58 -8.14
C THR A 8 -17.30 -10.39 -8.92
N VAL A 9 -17.21 -10.53 -10.25
CA VAL A 9 -16.75 -9.47 -11.16
C VAL A 9 -17.54 -8.17 -10.98
N SER A 10 -18.87 -8.27 -10.83
CA SER A 10 -19.74 -7.11 -10.63
C SER A 10 -19.54 -6.47 -9.26
N GLU A 11 -19.33 -7.26 -8.21
CA GLU A 11 -19.05 -6.73 -6.85
C GLU A 11 -17.69 -6.03 -6.78
N VAL A 12 -16.66 -6.52 -7.48
CA VAL A 12 -15.37 -5.83 -7.60
C VAL A 12 -15.53 -4.49 -8.29
N SER A 13 -16.23 -4.44 -9.43
CA SER A 13 -16.51 -3.19 -10.13
C SER A 13 -17.29 -2.20 -9.26
N ALA A 14 -18.38 -2.67 -8.64
CA ALA A 14 -19.24 -1.85 -7.77
C ALA A 14 -18.49 -1.31 -6.54
N ALA A 15 -17.59 -2.10 -5.95
CA ALA A 15 -16.77 -1.62 -4.84
C ALA A 15 -15.79 -0.53 -5.28
N ILE A 16 -15.18 -0.67 -6.46
CA ILE A 16 -14.26 0.34 -7.00
C ILE A 16 -15.02 1.64 -7.32
N ASP A 17 -16.16 1.55 -7.99
CA ASP A 17 -16.95 2.71 -8.39
C ASP A 17 -17.71 3.36 -7.21
N GLY A 18 -18.05 2.56 -6.20
CA GLY A 18 -18.67 3.04 -4.96
C GLY A 18 -17.67 3.72 -4.00
N PHE A 19 -16.38 3.62 -4.26
CA PHE A 19 -15.36 4.32 -3.48
C PHE A 19 -15.27 5.80 -3.88
N SER A 20 -14.86 6.66 -2.95
CA SER A 20 -14.90 8.12 -3.15
C SER A 20 -14.12 8.57 -4.38
N THR A 21 -14.81 9.23 -5.32
CA THR A 21 -14.21 9.81 -6.52
C THR A 21 -13.08 10.79 -6.19
N ALA A 22 -13.20 11.56 -5.10
CA ALA A 22 -12.14 12.47 -4.67
C ALA A 22 -10.85 11.72 -4.34
N TYR A 23 -10.96 10.57 -3.66
CA TYR A 23 -9.78 9.75 -3.36
C TYR A 23 -9.21 9.08 -4.61
N HIS A 24 -10.03 8.73 -5.60
CA HIS A 24 -9.53 8.24 -6.90
C HIS A 24 -8.75 9.32 -7.65
N ASN A 25 -9.27 10.54 -7.69
CA ASN A 25 -8.63 11.68 -8.35
C ASN A 25 -7.31 12.05 -7.66
N ASP A 26 -7.32 12.15 -6.33
CA ASP A 26 -6.12 12.39 -5.52
C ASP A 26 -5.04 11.35 -5.81
N PHE A 27 -5.43 10.07 -5.87
CA PHE A 27 -4.50 8.98 -6.17
C PHE A 27 -3.93 9.10 -7.57
N ALA A 28 -4.78 9.29 -8.60
CA ALA A 28 -4.34 9.41 -9.99
C ALA A 28 -3.33 10.56 -10.17
N LEU A 29 -3.66 11.75 -9.65
CA LEU A 29 -2.78 12.91 -9.67
C LEU A 29 -1.41 12.62 -9.04
N LEU A 30 -1.41 11.97 -7.87
CA LEU A 30 -0.17 11.69 -7.15
C LEU A 30 0.64 10.56 -7.75
N ARG A 31 -0.01 9.59 -8.39
CA ARG A 31 0.70 8.55 -9.14
C ARG A 31 1.48 9.13 -10.30
N ASP A 32 0.95 10.12 -11.01
CA ASP A 32 1.65 10.78 -12.11
C ASP A 32 2.91 11.51 -11.60
N PHE A 33 2.78 12.34 -10.57
CA PHE A 33 3.94 12.99 -9.95
C PHE A 33 4.93 12.00 -9.35
N GLY A 34 4.43 10.92 -8.72
CA GLY A 34 5.24 9.85 -8.15
C GLY A 34 6.07 9.14 -9.22
N ARG A 35 5.48 8.81 -10.37
CA ARG A 35 6.17 8.20 -11.53
C ARG A 35 7.22 9.14 -12.11
N MET A 36 6.91 10.43 -12.28
CA MET A 36 7.89 11.43 -12.75
C MET A 36 9.09 11.55 -11.79
N TYR A 37 8.82 11.62 -10.49
CA TYR A 37 9.84 11.66 -9.44
C TYR A 37 10.70 10.40 -9.41
N ILE A 38 10.09 9.21 -9.48
CA ILE A 38 10.82 7.93 -9.50
C ILE A 38 11.72 7.86 -10.74
N HIS A 39 11.24 8.31 -11.90
CA HIS A 39 12.03 8.34 -13.13
C HIS A 39 13.19 9.35 -13.06
N SER A 40 12.96 10.52 -12.46
CA SER A 40 13.98 11.57 -12.32
C SER A 40 13.79 12.41 -11.07
N GLN A 41 14.80 12.41 -10.20
CA GLN A 41 14.86 13.26 -9.00
C GLN A 41 15.29 14.71 -9.33
N SER A 42 14.60 15.34 -10.28
CA SER A 42 14.84 16.76 -10.60
C SER A 42 14.21 17.68 -9.55
N THR A 43 14.75 18.89 -9.38
CA THR A 43 14.18 19.90 -8.47
C THR A 43 12.70 20.20 -8.78
N ALA A 44 12.33 20.19 -10.07
CA ALA A 44 10.96 20.39 -10.51
C ALA A 44 10.05 19.24 -10.06
N ASN A 45 10.47 17.98 -10.28
CA ASN A 45 9.70 16.80 -9.89
C ASN A 45 9.57 16.68 -8.37
N VAL A 46 10.65 16.95 -7.61
CA VAL A 46 10.64 16.99 -6.15
C VAL A 46 9.65 18.05 -5.65
N SER A 47 9.64 19.24 -6.26
CA SER A 47 8.76 20.32 -5.84
C SER A 47 7.30 20.01 -6.10
N ALA A 48 6.97 19.58 -7.32
CA ALA A 48 5.61 19.22 -7.70
C ALA A 48 5.06 18.07 -6.84
N LEU A 49 5.86 17.01 -6.63
CA LEU A 49 5.47 15.90 -5.75
C LEU A 49 5.28 16.37 -4.31
N SER A 50 6.16 17.23 -3.78
CA SER A 50 6.07 17.70 -2.39
C SER A 50 4.79 18.47 -2.10
N GLU A 51 4.41 19.36 -3.02
CA GLU A 51 3.20 20.20 -2.91
C GLU A 51 1.95 19.33 -2.99
N ALA A 52 1.84 18.52 -4.05
CA ALA A 52 0.69 17.65 -4.26
C ALA A 52 0.55 16.59 -3.15
N LEU A 53 1.67 15.98 -2.70
CA LEU A 53 1.65 14.93 -1.69
C LEU A 53 1.19 15.48 -0.35
N ARG A 54 1.65 16.67 0.03
CA ARG A 54 1.24 17.29 1.29
C ARG A 54 -0.25 17.59 1.29
N GLU A 55 -0.77 18.14 0.19
CA GLU A 55 -2.19 18.42 0.01
C GLU A 55 -3.02 17.14 0.10
N VAL A 56 -2.68 16.12 -0.69
CA VAL A 56 -3.41 14.86 -0.71
C VAL A 56 -3.35 14.14 0.63
N LEU A 57 -2.22 14.13 1.32
CA LEU A 57 -2.14 13.55 2.67
C LEU A 57 -3.06 14.30 3.66
N ALA A 58 -3.18 15.62 3.54
CA ALA A 58 -4.11 16.41 4.34
C ALA A 58 -5.57 16.06 4.02
N ASN A 59 -5.92 15.93 2.73
CA ASN A 59 -7.24 15.49 2.27
C ASN A 59 -7.56 14.08 2.79
N TRP A 60 -6.55 13.21 2.84
CA TRP A 60 -6.65 11.84 3.36
C TRP A 60 -6.58 11.75 4.88
N GLY A 61 -6.62 12.90 5.58
CA GLY A 61 -6.84 13.01 7.01
C GLY A 61 -5.61 13.29 7.87
N ALA A 62 -4.42 13.46 7.28
CA ALA A 62 -3.24 13.85 8.06
C ALA A 62 -3.45 15.21 8.74
N GLY A 63 -2.92 15.38 9.95
CA GLY A 63 -3.15 16.56 10.78
C GLY A 63 -4.56 16.70 11.39
N ARG A 64 -5.48 15.77 11.12
CA ARG A 64 -6.83 15.77 11.74
C ARG A 64 -6.91 14.76 12.89
N ARG A 65 -7.62 15.13 13.97
CA ARG A 65 -7.89 14.24 15.12
C ARG A 65 -6.57 13.70 15.72
N LYS A 66 -6.40 12.36 15.75
CA LYS A 66 -5.22 11.65 16.27
C LYS A 66 -4.19 11.32 15.18
N ALA A 67 -4.36 11.84 13.96
CA ALA A 67 -3.39 11.68 12.89
C ALA A 67 -2.17 12.59 13.13
N PRO A 68 -0.97 12.18 12.70
CA PRO A 68 0.22 13.01 12.84
C PRO A 68 0.08 14.29 12.01
N ALA A 69 0.59 15.40 12.53
CA ALA A 69 0.66 16.65 11.79
C ALA A 69 1.68 16.56 10.66
N LEU A 70 1.34 17.14 9.51
CA LEU A 70 2.24 17.24 8.36
C LEU A 70 3.33 18.27 8.64
N ARG A 71 4.53 18.02 8.13
CA ARG A 71 5.60 19.03 8.06
C ARG A 71 5.33 20.05 6.95
N SER A 72 6.18 21.07 6.87
CA SER A 72 6.13 22.07 5.80
C SER A 72 6.44 21.44 4.44
N VAL A 73 6.02 22.10 3.36
CA VAL A 73 6.41 21.72 1.99
C VAL A 73 7.93 21.69 1.84
N ASP A 74 8.67 22.61 2.46
CA ASP A 74 10.13 22.60 2.40
C ASP A 74 10.74 21.36 3.07
N SER A 75 10.14 20.88 4.17
CA SER A 75 10.57 19.62 4.80
C SER A 75 10.32 18.42 3.86
N PHE A 76 9.20 18.44 3.13
CA PHE A 76 8.91 17.42 2.11
C PHE A 76 9.95 17.46 1.00
N LYS A 77 10.26 18.67 0.48
CA LYS A 77 11.28 18.88 -0.55
C LYS A 77 12.64 18.35 -0.09
N ILE A 78 13.09 18.71 1.11
CA ILE A 78 14.35 18.21 1.69
C ILE A 78 14.35 16.68 1.77
N SER A 79 13.28 16.08 2.28
CA SER A 79 13.19 14.63 2.42
C SER A 79 13.18 13.92 1.07
N LEU A 80 12.37 14.38 0.13
CA LEU A 80 12.24 13.80 -1.22
C LEU A 80 13.47 14.08 -2.08
N ASN A 81 14.29 15.08 -1.74
CA ASN A 81 15.59 15.29 -2.39
C ASN A 81 16.69 14.36 -1.84
N ALA A 82 16.43 13.54 -0.81
CA ALA A 82 17.41 12.60 -0.30
C ALA A 82 17.62 11.42 -1.26
N PRO A 83 18.84 11.19 -1.81
CA PRO A 83 19.06 10.14 -2.81
C PRO A 83 18.75 8.73 -2.31
N ALA A 84 18.95 8.48 -1.01
CA ALA A 84 18.64 7.19 -0.39
C ALA A 84 17.13 6.88 -0.41
N LEU A 85 16.28 7.87 -0.12
CA LEU A 85 14.83 7.71 -0.15
C LEU A 85 14.33 7.52 -1.58
N HIS A 86 14.85 8.31 -2.54
CA HIS A 86 14.51 8.15 -3.96
C HIS A 86 14.84 6.75 -4.46
N ARG A 87 16.06 6.26 -4.20
CA ARG A 87 16.47 4.90 -4.57
C ARG A 87 15.59 3.81 -3.95
N ASP A 88 15.29 3.92 -2.65
CA ASP A 88 14.45 2.91 -1.97
C ASP A 88 13.01 2.94 -2.53
N LEU A 89 12.42 4.12 -2.79
CA LEU A 89 11.10 4.24 -3.45
C LEU A 89 11.10 3.69 -4.87
N ALA A 90 12.14 3.97 -5.65
CA ALA A 90 12.29 3.44 -7.00
C ALA A 90 12.40 1.91 -7.02
N LEU A 91 13.14 1.33 -6.07
CA LEU A 91 13.25 -0.13 -5.92
C LEU A 91 11.87 -0.74 -5.59
N LEU A 92 11.15 -0.15 -4.62
CA LEU A 92 9.83 -0.65 -4.27
C LEU A 92 8.83 -0.52 -5.43
N HIS A 93 8.91 0.55 -6.23
CA HIS A 93 8.09 0.72 -7.44
C HIS A 93 8.42 -0.29 -8.54
N ALA A 94 9.69 -0.63 -8.71
CA ALA A 94 10.14 -1.58 -9.72
C ALA A 94 9.73 -3.03 -9.44
N LEU A 95 9.28 -3.35 -8.22
CA LEU A 95 8.78 -4.65 -7.83
C LEU A 95 7.24 -4.66 -7.91
N PRO A 96 6.64 -5.09 -9.04
CA PRO A 96 5.20 -5.14 -9.15
C PRO A 96 4.62 -6.10 -8.09
N LEU A 97 3.41 -5.84 -7.63
CA LEU A 97 2.80 -6.69 -6.60
C LEU A 97 2.73 -8.17 -7.05
N SER A 98 2.55 -8.44 -8.35
CA SER A 98 2.55 -9.79 -8.92
C SER A 98 3.88 -10.54 -8.79
N SER A 99 5.02 -9.86 -8.61
CA SER A 99 6.31 -10.49 -8.33
C SER A 99 6.49 -10.87 -6.86
N LEU A 100 5.64 -10.38 -5.96
CA LEU A 100 5.66 -10.70 -4.53
C LEU A 100 4.71 -11.88 -4.29
N THR A 101 5.23 -13.09 -4.11
CA THR A 101 4.41 -14.31 -3.98
C THR A 101 4.76 -15.15 -2.75
N LEU A 102 4.02 -16.23 -2.54
CA LEU A 102 4.33 -17.24 -1.54
C LEU A 102 4.68 -18.57 -2.21
N VAL A 103 5.84 -19.15 -1.85
CA VAL A 103 6.26 -20.51 -2.24
C VAL A 103 6.33 -21.34 -0.97
N GLY A 104 5.50 -22.39 -0.85
CA GLY A 104 5.45 -23.19 0.38
C GLY A 104 5.06 -22.39 1.63
N ASN A 105 4.21 -21.36 1.47
CA ASN A 105 3.88 -20.35 2.49
C ASN A 105 5.05 -19.44 2.91
N GLN A 106 6.16 -19.41 2.17
CA GLN A 106 7.27 -18.49 2.40
C GLN A 106 7.23 -17.32 1.42
N PRO A 107 7.48 -16.07 1.88
CA PRO A 107 7.71 -14.95 0.99
C PRO A 107 8.76 -15.29 -0.05
N SER A 108 8.47 -14.99 -1.30
CA SER A 108 9.35 -15.22 -2.42
C SER A 108 9.17 -14.14 -3.48
N LEU A 109 10.25 -13.83 -4.19
CA LEU A 109 10.27 -12.88 -5.28
C LEU A 109 10.26 -13.69 -6.59
N ALA A 110 9.09 -13.82 -7.22
CA ALA A 110 8.92 -14.54 -8.47
C ALA A 110 9.21 -13.63 -9.67
N ASN A 111 9.86 -14.16 -10.70
CA ASN A 111 10.05 -13.49 -11.99
C ASN A 111 10.62 -12.05 -11.88
N SER A 112 11.43 -11.79 -10.85
CA SER A 112 12.12 -10.51 -10.72
C SER A 112 13.17 -10.42 -11.82
N SER A 113 12.95 -9.52 -12.79
CA SER A 113 13.99 -9.08 -13.73
C SER A 113 15.16 -8.37 -13.02
N THR A 114 15.05 -8.17 -11.70
CA THR A 114 16.10 -7.74 -10.78
C THR A 114 16.54 -8.92 -9.90
N PRO A 115 17.32 -9.89 -10.44
CA PRO A 115 17.72 -11.12 -9.73
C PRO A 115 18.54 -10.91 -8.44
N ALA A 116 18.96 -9.68 -8.14
CA ALA A 116 19.76 -9.35 -6.95
C ALA A 116 18.95 -9.01 -5.69
N VAL A 117 17.63 -8.87 -5.76
CA VAL A 117 16.82 -8.49 -4.59
C VAL A 117 16.38 -9.74 -3.85
N THR A 118 16.77 -9.86 -2.57
CA THR A 118 16.28 -10.90 -1.66
C THR A 118 15.05 -10.40 -0.90
N VAL A 119 14.26 -11.31 -0.31
CA VAL A 119 13.15 -10.93 0.59
C VAL A 119 13.64 -10.06 1.75
N ALA A 120 14.80 -10.39 2.33
CA ALA A 120 15.39 -9.59 3.39
C ALA A 120 15.78 -8.17 2.92
N ALA A 121 16.29 -8.05 1.69
CA ALA A 121 16.59 -6.75 1.09
C ALA A 121 15.31 -5.93 0.83
N PHE A 122 14.23 -6.57 0.37
CA PHE A 122 12.92 -5.96 0.23
C PHE A 122 12.39 -5.47 1.57
N ASP A 123 12.36 -6.32 2.59
CA ASP A 123 11.88 -5.97 3.94
C ASP A 123 12.68 -4.78 4.50
N ALA A 124 14.02 -4.82 4.40
CA ALA A 124 14.88 -3.73 4.85
C ALA A 124 14.62 -2.41 4.08
N CYS A 125 14.47 -2.48 2.76
CA CYS A 125 14.13 -1.32 1.92
C CYS A 125 12.77 -0.74 2.32
N LEU A 126 11.78 -1.59 2.56
CA LEU A 126 10.45 -1.18 2.97
C LEU A 126 10.48 -0.43 4.31
N PHE A 127 11.12 -0.98 5.34
CA PHE A 127 11.15 -0.33 6.65
C PHE A 127 11.99 0.96 6.64
N ARG A 128 13.09 1.02 5.91
CA ARG A 128 13.85 2.28 5.72
C ARG A 128 13.00 3.34 5.04
N THR A 129 12.28 2.97 3.97
CA THR A 129 11.38 3.89 3.26
C THR A 129 10.31 4.43 4.19
N LEU A 130 9.61 3.57 4.92
CA LEU A 130 8.55 3.99 5.85
C LEU A 130 9.11 4.87 6.97
N ALA A 131 10.30 4.58 7.49
CA ALA A 131 10.96 5.40 8.50
C ALA A 131 11.35 6.78 7.96
N ALA A 132 11.95 6.84 6.78
CA ALA A 132 12.32 8.09 6.11
C ALA A 132 11.10 8.96 5.79
N LEU A 133 10.03 8.37 5.24
CA LEU A 133 8.76 9.05 5.00
C LEU A 133 8.13 9.54 6.32
N SER A 134 8.19 8.74 7.38
CA SER A 134 7.67 9.14 8.70
C SER A 134 8.36 10.40 9.22
N THR A 135 9.69 10.42 9.23
CA THR A 135 10.49 11.53 9.76
C THR A 135 10.47 12.75 8.85
N GLY A 136 10.48 12.54 7.54
CA GLY A 136 10.53 13.59 6.53
C GLY A 136 9.21 14.34 6.36
N LEU A 137 8.08 13.63 6.48
CA LEU A 137 6.76 14.17 6.13
C LEU A 137 5.90 14.52 7.34
N PHE A 138 6.19 13.98 8.54
CA PHE A 138 5.30 14.10 9.69
C PHE A 138 6.04 14.52 10.97
N ASN A 139 5.35 15.29 11.83
CA ASN A 139 5.86 15.67 13.15
C ASN A 139 5.63 14.54 14.15
N GLY A 140 6.71 13.97 14.70
CA GLY A 140 6.65 13.01 15.80
C GLY A 140 5.82 11.74 15.52
N ASN A 141 5.67 11.35 14.25
CA ASN A 141 4.81 10.24 13.90
C ASN A 141 5.39 8.89 14.37
N THR A 142 4.60 8.16 15.14
CA THR A 142 4.92 6.81 15.65
C THR A 142 4.07 5.73 14.99
N ASN A 143 3.16 6.07 14.08
CA ASN A 143 2.20 5.14 13.47
C ASN A 143 2.55 4.86 11.99
N VAL A 144 2.39 3.62 11.55
CA VAL A 144 2.77 3.20 10.19
C VAL A 144 1.78 3.63 9.10
N THR A 145 0.52 3.92 9.44
CA THR A 145 -0.57 4.17 8.47
C THR A 145 -0.22 5.27 7.46
N TYR A 146 0.25 6.43 7.90
CA TYR A 146 0.50 7.56 7.01
C TYR A 146 1.77 7.42 6.15
N PRO A 147 2.89 6.91 6.70
CA PRO A 147 4.02 6.48 5.87
C PRO A 147 3.63 5.45 4.80
N MET A 148 2.74 4.50 5.12
CA MET A 148 2.23 3.56 4.11
C MET A 148 1.36 4.25 3.06
N LYS A 149 0.50 5.21 3.44
CA LYS A 149 -0.26 6.02 2.47
C LYS A 149 0.68 6.76 1.52
N ALA A 150 1.73 7.39 2.05
CA ALA A 150 2.73 8.08 1.23
C ALA A 150 3.46 7.09 0.29
N ALA A 151 3.86 5.92 0.78
CA ALA A 151 4.49 4.89 -0.07
C ALA A 151 3.54 4.36 -1.16
N LEU A 152 2.25 4.19 -0.86
CA LEU A 152 1.22 3.83 -1.84
C LEU A 152 1.08 4.91 -2.93
N LEU A 153 0.96 6.18 -2.52
CA LEU A 153 0.80 7.31 -3.43
C LEU A 153 2.03 7.52 -4.33
N ILE A 154 3.24 7.34 -3.79
CA ILE A 154 4.48 7.58 -4.55
C ILE A 154 4.90 6.37 -5.38
N ALA A 155 4.80 5.16 -4.85
CA ALA A 155 5.39 3.96 -5.45
C ALA A 155 4.36 2.87 -5.84
N GLY A 156 3.10 2.95 -5.40
CA GLY A 156 2.03 2.00 -5.78
C GLY A 156 2.04 0.67 -5.02
N VAL A 157 2.84 0.55 -3.96
CA VAL A 157 3.30 -0.74 -3.40
C VAL A 157 2.21 -1.53 -2.69
N MET A 158 1.55 -0.95 -1.67
CA MET A 158 0.65 -1.70 -0.79
C MET A 158 -0.43 -0.84 -0.14
N PRO A 159 -1.59 -1.42 0.21
CA PRO A 159 -2.64 -0.72 0.94
C PRO A 159 -2.15 -0.26 2.32
N ALA A 160 -2.67 0.87 2.78
CA ALA A 160 -2.29 1.41 4.08
C ALA A 160 -3.14 0.81 5.20
N PHE A 161 -2.56 0.58 6.38
CA PHE A 161 -3.33 0.13 7.55
C PHE A 161 -4.17 1.24 8.19
N ASP A 162 -5.01 1.93 7.41
CA ASP A 162 -6.03 2.82 7.98
C ASP A 162 -7.19 2.04 8.60
N SER A 163 -8.05 2.72 9.35
CA SER A 163 -9.12 2.07 10.11
C SER A 163 -10.08 1.24 9.26
N GLN A 164 -10.44 1.68 8.06
CA GLN A 164 -11.37 0.95 7.21
C GLN A 164 -10.69 -0.24 6.53
N VAL A 165 -9.47 -0.06 6.01
CA VAL A 165 -8.68 -1.17 5.46
C VAL A 165 -8.45 -2.25 6.51
N ARG A 166 -8.11 -1.88 7.76
CA ARG A 166 -7.96 -2.85 8.86
C ARG A 166 -9.25 -3.58 9.19
N ARG A 167 -10.40 -2.88 9.19
CA ARG A 167 -11.72 -3.51 9.37
C ARG A 167 -12.05 -4.45 8.22
N GLY A 168 -11.72 -4.07 6.99
CA GLY A 168 -11.87 -4.93 5.83
C GLY A 168 -11.06 -6.21 5.94
N LEU A 169 -9.77 -6.09 6.25
CA LEU A 169 -8.90 -7.23 6.54
C LEU A 169 -9.50 -8.11 7.66
N GLN A 170 -9.96 -7.53 8.76
CA GLN A 170 -10.59 -8.27 9.85
C GLN A 170 -11.85 -9.02 9.38
N ARG A 171 -12.76 -8.35 8.66
CA ARG A 171 -13.98 -8.98 8.08
C ARG A 171 -13.64 -10.07 7.07
N GLY A 172 -12.52 -9.93 6.37
CA GLY A 172 -11.98 -10.93 5.46
C GLY A 172 -11.27 -12.10 6.13
N GLY A 173 -11.28 -12.22 7.47
CA GLY A 173 -10.64 -13.35 8.16
C GLY A 173 -9.12 -13.20 8.35
N PHE A 174 -8.55 -12.01 8.17
CA PHE A 174 -7.14 -11.75 8.50
C PHE A 174 -6.98 -11.61 10.02
N ILE A 175 -6.76 -12.75 10.70
CA ILE A 175 -6.63 -12.84 12.16
C ILE A 175 -5.50 -11.93 12.68
N GLY A 176 -5.75 -11.26 13.80
CA GLY A 176 -4.77 -10.39 14.48
C GLY A 176 -4.83 -8.91 14.09
N MET A 177 -5.85 -8.46 13.34
CA MET A 177 -6.04 -7.05 12.95
C MET A 177 -6.82 -6.20 13.97
N ASN A 178 -7.12 -6.75 15.15
CA ASN A 178 -7.90 -6.11 16.23
C ASN A 178 -7.19 -4.97 16.97
N LYS A 179 -5.93 -4.64 16.65
CA LYS A 179 -5.20 -3.54 17.32
C LYS A 179 -5.69 -2.18 16.84
N THR A 180 -5.88 -1.27 17.80
CA THR A 180 -6.27 0.12 17.52
C THR A 180 -5.13 0.95 16.92
N GLN A 181 -3.87 0.61 17.25
CA GLN A 181 -2.67 1.28 16.76
C GLN A 181 -1.68 0.28 16.15
N HIS A 182 -1.14 0.65 14.98
CA HIS A 182 -0.04 -0.03 14.33
C HIS A 182 1.15 0.91 14.36
N LEU A 183 2.02 0.71 15.35
CA LEU A 183 3.25 1.48 15.48
C LEU A 183 4.15 1.26 14.27
N LEU A 184 4.96 2.26 13.94
CA LEU A 184 5.98 2.20 12.91
C LEU A 184 7.04 1.16 13.30
N PRO A 185 7.08 0.00 12.62
CA PRO A 185 8.01 -1.07 12.96
C PRO A 185 9.42 -0.76 12.45
N ARG A 186 10.44 -1.21 13.18
CA ARG A 186 11.84 -1.10 12.75
C ARG A 186 12.27 -2.20 11.77
N ASN A 187 11.64 -3.36 11.85
CA ASN A 187 11.95 -4.56 11.07
C ASN A 187 10.78 -5.55 11.13
N ALA A 188 10.90 -6.68 10.42
CA ALA A 188 9.92 -7.75 10.38
C ALA A 188 10.02 -8.77 11.54
N LEU A 189 10.76 -8.50 12.62
CA LEU A 189 10.95 -9.48 13.71
C LEU A 189 9.71 -9.60 14.63
N TYR A 190 8.89 -8.56 14.71
CA TYR A 190 7.72 -8.52 15.58
C TYR A 190 6.43 -8.42 14.77
N ALA A 191 5.31 -8.80 15.38
CA ALA A 191 4.00 -8.89 14.72
C ALA A 191 3.60 -7.63 13.93
N GLY A 192 3.94 -6.42 14.41
CA GLY A 192 3.65 -5.19 13.67
C GLY A 192 4.42 -5.11 12.35
N GLY A 193 5.71 -5.44 12.38
CA GLY A 193 6.57 -5.49 11.20
C GLY A 193 6.20 -6.63 10.27
N MET A 194 5.97 -7.84 10.81
CA MET A 194 5.53 -8.99 10.00
C MET A 194 4.27 -8.66 9.20
N LYS A 195 3.26 -8.01 9.79
CA LYS A 195 2.07 -7.59 9.05
C LYS A 195 2.40 -6.69 7.85
N VAL A 196 3.26 -5.70 8.06
CA VAL A 196 3.65 -4.75 7.01
C VAL A 196 4.45 -5.45 5.91
N ALA A 197 5.42 -6.28 6.27
CA ALA A 197 6.29 -6.98 5.33
C ALA A 197 5.60 -8.13 4.58
N ARG A 198 4.65 -8.82 5.20
CA ARG A 198 4.03 -10.04 4.65
C ARG A 198 2.78 -9.77 3.83
N LEU A 199 2.09 -8.65 4.08
CA LEU A 199 0.88 -8.32 3.34
C LEU A 199 1.13 -8.24 1.82
N PRO A 200 2.18 -7.56 1.31
CA PRO A 200 2.43 -7.48 -0.12
C PRO A 200 2.53 -8.85 -0.80
N PHE A 201 3.18 -9.83 -0.17
CA PHE A 201 3.33 -11.19 -0.73
C PHE A 201 2.01 -11.97 -0.77
N LEU A 202 1.16 -11.84 0.25
CA LEU A 202 -0.18 -12.43 0.24
C LEU A 202 -1.06 -11.82 -0.84
N LEU A 203 -1.01 -10.49 -0.99
CA LEU A 203 -1.80 -9.78 -1.98
C LEU A 203 -1.29 -10.03 -3.40
N GLY A 204 0.02 -10.16 -3.60
CA GLY A 204 0.59 -10.53 -4.89
C GLY A 204 0.25 -11.95 -5.30
N GLN A 205 0.28 -12.91 -4.37
CA GLN A 205 -0.23 -14.26 -4.65
C GLN A 205 -1.72 -14.23 -5.03
N CYS A 206 -2.55 -13.47 -4.30
CA CYS A 206 -3.97 -13.32 -4.61
C CYS A 206 -4.18 -12.66 -5.99
N TRP A 207 -3.46 -11.58 -6.27
CA TRP A 207 -3.52 -10.88 -7.56
C TRP A 207 -3.22 -11.81 -8.73
N SER A 208 -2.13 -12.56 -8.62
CA SER A 208 -1.71 -13.50 -9.66
C SER A 208 -2.67 -14.68 -9.82
N ALA A 209 -3.17 -15.24 -8.71
CA ALA A 209 -4.10 -16.38 -8.75
C ALA A 209 -5.48 -16.02 -9.34
N TYR A 210 -5.91 -14.76 -9.19
CA TYR A 210 -7.23 -14.28 -9.61
C TYR A 210 -7.16 -13.19 -10.70
N ALA A 211 -6.06 -13.16 -11.47
CA ALA A 211 -5.76 -12.09 -12.43
C ALA A 211 -6.89 -11.85 -13.44
N ALA A 212 -7.49 -12.91 -13.99
CA ALA A 212 -8.59 -12.80 -14.95
C ALA A 212 -9.84 -12.12 -14.35
N GLN A 213 -10.16 -12.45 -13.10
CA GLN A 213 -11.31 -11.90 -12.40
C GLN A 213 -11.10 -10.44 -12.00
N PHE A 214 -9.89 -10.08 -11.54
CA PHE A 214 -9.52 -8.68 -11.35
C PHE A 214 -9.61 -7.89 -12.67
N ALA A 215 -9.03 -8.42 -13.75
CA ALA A 215 -9.07 -7.77 -15.06
C ALA A 215 -10.50 -7.54 -15.55
N ALA A 216 -11.39 -8.53 -15.41
CA ALA A 216 -12.80 -8.40 -15.77
C ALA A 216 -13.52 -7.35 -14.90
N GLY A 217 -13.30 -7.36 -13.58
CA GLY A 217 -13.92 -6.39 -12.66
C GLY A 217 -13.48 -4.97 -12.94
N LEU A 218 -12.19 -4.76 -13.21
CA LEU A 218 -11.61 -3.46 -13.55
C LEU A 218 -12.05 -2.96 -14.92
N SER A 219 -12.17 -3.85 -15.92
CA SER A 219 -12.69 -3.49 -17.25
C SER A 219 -14.12 -2.96 -17.17
N GLY A 220 -14.93 -3.54 -16.28
CA GLY A 220 -16.31 -3.15 -16.02
C GLY A 220 -16.48 -1.93 -15.10
N SER A 221 -15.41 -1.31 -14.59
CA SER A 221 -15.49 -0.13 -13.71
C SER A 221 -15.18 1.16 -14.47
N ASN A 222 -15.58 2.30 -13.88
CA ASN A 222 -15.25 3.63 -14.39
C ASN A 222 -13.77 4.01 -14.15
N HIS A 223 -13.04 3.22 -13.38
CA HIS A 223 -11.65 3.44 -12.97
C HIS A 223 -10.68 2.40 -13.56
N ARG A 224 -10.81 2.11 -14.86
CA ARG A 224 -10.02 1.09 -15.59
C ARG A 224 -8.51 1.24 -15.48
N ALA A 225 -8.02 2.47 -15.28
CA ALA A 225 -6.60 2.78 -15.10
C ALA A 225 -6.00 2.09 -13.86
N LEU A 226 -6.82 1.67 -12.89
CA LEU A 226 -6.35 0.93 -11.70
C LEU A 226 -5.83 -0.48 -12.03
N SER A 227 -6.01 -0.97 -13.26
CA SER A 227 -5.50 -2.27 -13.70
C SER A 227 -3.97 -2.43 -13.59
N VAL A 228 -3.24 -1.32 -13.57
CA VAL A 228 -1.77 -1.30 -13.38
C VAL A 228 -1.36 -0.86 -11.97
N GLU A 229 -2.32 -0.73 -11.03
CA GLU A 229 -2.11 -0.23 -9.67
C GLU A 229 -2.72 -1.19 -8.63
N PRO A 230 -2.26 -2.46 -8.57
CA PRO A 230 -2.88 -3.48 -7.72
C PRO A 230 -2.85 -3.13 -6.22
N GLY A 231 -1.81 -2.44 -5.75
CA GLY A 231 -1.75 -1.94 -4.37
C GLY A 231 -2.93 -1.03 -4.03
N ARG A 232 -3.35 -0.19 -4.98
CA ARG A 232 -4.53 0.67 -4.83
C ARG A 232 -5.85 -0.09 -4.96
N VAL A 233 -5.92 -1.07 -5.86
CA VAL A 233 -7.10 -1.94 -5.95
C VAL A 233 -7.36 -2.59 -4.59
N PHE A 234 -6.35 -3.20 -3.98
CA PHE A 234 -6.50 -3.79 -2.65
C PHE A 234 -6.86 -2.77 -1.56
N ASP A 235 -6.28 -1.57 -1.61
CA ASP A 235 -6.62 -0.48 -0.68
C ASP A 235 -8.11 -0.15 -0.72
N VAL A 236 -8.65 0.02 -1.94
CA VAL A 236 -10.08 0.28 -2.17
C VAL A 236 -10.95 -0.90 -1.74
N LEU A 237 -10.62 -2.12 -2.17
CA LEU A 237 -11.44 -3.30 -1.87
C LEU A 237 -11.50 -3.56 -0.36
N PHE A 238 -10.37 -3.48 0.36
CA PHE A 238 -10.38 -3.61 1.81
C PHE A 238 -11.07 -2.44 2.50
N PHE A 239 -10.94 -1.22 2.00
CA PHE A 239 -11.66 -0.07 2.55
C PHE A 239 -13.18 -0.28 2.47
N MET A 240 -13.68 -0.64 1.28
CA MET A 240 -15.11 -0.88 1.03
C MET A 240 -15.61 -2.06 1.84
N GLN A 241 -14.87 -3.17 1.84
CA GLN A 241 -15.11 -4.32 2.72
C GLN A 241 -15.05 -3.95 4.21
N GLY A 242 -14.49 -2.82 4.61
CA GLY A 242 -14.54 -2.35 6.00
C GLY A 242 -15.95 -1.95 6.47
N ASN A 243 -16.86 -1.62 5.56
CA ASN A 243 -18.25 -1.30 5.85
C ASN A 243 -19.11 -2.58 5.93
N PRO A 244 -19.76 -2.88 7.08
CA PRO A 244 -20.60 -4.08 7.26
C PRO A 244 -21.69 -4.29 6.20
N GLN A 245 -22.16 -3.22 5.54
CA GLN A 245 -23.18 -3.28 4.48
C GLN A 245 -22.60 -3.73 3.13
N GLN A 246 -21.28 -3.72 2.97
CA GLN A 246 -20.61 -4.15 1.75
C GLN A 246 -20.26 -5.65 1.83
N PRO A 247 -20.25 -6.36 0.68
CA PRO A 247 -19.87 -7.76 0.62
C PRO A 247 -18.42 -7.99 1.04
N ILE A 248 -18.09 -9.24 1.40
CA ILE A 248 -16.70 -9.66 1.57
C ILE A 248 -16.17 -9.99 0.18
N LEU A 249 -15.18 -9.24 -0.26
CA LEU A 249 -14.56 -9.35 -1.58
C LEU A 249 -13.31 -10.23 -1.51
N ILE A 250 -12.52 -10.07 -0.46
CA ILE A 250 -11.26 -10.79 -0.26
C ILE A 250 -11.30 -11.49 1.09
N GLN A 251 -11.01 -12.80 1.06
CA GLN A 251 -11.00 -13.65 2.23
C GLN A 251 -9.65 -14.33 2.41
N HIS A 252 -9.15 -14.34 3.64
CA HIS A 252 -7.99 -15.11 4.05
C HIS A 252 -8.43 -16.44 4.65
N HIS A 253 -7.85 -17.54 4.15
CA HIS A 253 -8.04 -18.89 4.67
C HIS A 253 -6.75 -19.37 5.36
N GLY A 254 -6.84 -19.55 6.68
CA GLY A 254 -5.78 -20.12 7.51
C GLY A 254 -6.20 -20.18 8.98
N ALA A 255 -5.73 -21.20 9.70
CA ALA A 255 -6.05 -21.39 11.12
C ALA A 255 -5.24 -20.45 12.04
N ASN A 256 -4.07 -20.00 11.59
CA ASN A 256 -3.18 -19.14 12.38
C ASN A 256 -3.22 -17.68 11.87
N LYS A 257 -2.54 -16.79 12.58
CA LYS A 257 -2.33 -15.41 12.11
C LYS A 257 -1.60 -15.42 10.77
N TRP A 258 -2.18 -14.74 9.79
CA TRP A 258 -1.70 -14.67 8.42
C TRP A 258 -0.25 -14.16 8.25
N TYR A 259 0.27 -13.44 9.25
CA TYR A 259 1.61 -12.86 9.25
C TYR A 259 2.65 -13.73 9.99
N GLU A 260 2.25 -14.81 10.64
CA GLU A 260 3.13 -15.81 11.29
C GLU A 260 3.41 -16.96 10.32
N MET A 261 3.65 -16.63 9.05
CA MET A 261 4.16 -17.60 8.08
C MET A 261 5.53 -18.11 8.56
N PRO A 262 5.85 -19.42 8.38
CA PRO A 262 7.05 -20.04 8.97
C PRO A 262 8.37 -19.37 8.57
#